data_AF-A0A323UY09-F1
#
_entry.id   AF-A0A323UY09-F1
#
_cell.length_a   1.000
_cell.length_b   1.000
_cell.length_c   1.000
_cell.angle_alpha   90.00
_cell.angle_beta   90.00
_cell.angle_gamma   90.00
#
_symmetry.space_group_name_H-M   'P 1'
#
loop_
_entity.id
_entity.type
_entity.pdbx_description
1 polymer ?
#
loop_
_entity_poly.entity_id
_entity_poly.type
_entity_poly.pdbx_seq_one_letter_code
_entity_poly.pdbx_strand_id
1 'polypeptide(L)'
;MNEGTRVTGYFLPSPAGAYHAVSMNRPEPAAQFILQILQCDRSPRAELNTIMSLSGLDRTDTTTLIRSMQQAGWLEGFDRPLTVPNEPFEILLPDLLPALSTTGKVVLADPQGFCVANTGYPEAVAEELAALSASLCSIHDRNIALLQDALGLGTSAWGVVNASGNSQVGFWPVHIGINRFVLIIDAMPRLHHPSTTRLLWALVHRYGRT
;
A
#
# COMPACT_ATOMS: atom_id res chain seq x y z
N MET A 1 5.64 28.18 5.70
CA MET A 1 5.43 28.21 4.23
C MET A 1 6.65 27.54 3.64
N ASN A 2 6.63 26.19 3.57
CA ASN A 2 7.80 25.42 3.12
C ASN A 2 7.80 25.37 1.61
N GLU A 3 8.94 25.74 1.01
CA GLU A 3 9.26 25.47 -0.39
C GLU A 3 9.03 23.99 -0.66
N GLY A 4 7.96 23.69 -1.41
CA GLY A 4 7.58 22.33 -1.74
C GLY A 4 8.73 21.62 -2.42
N THR A 5 9.18 20.53 -1.82
CA THR A 5 10.23 19.65 -2.34
C THR A 5 9.92 19.34 -3.80
N ARG A 6 10.62 19.99 -4.73
CA ARG A 6 10.58 19.60 -6.13
C ARG A 6 11.19 18.22 -6.18
N VAL A 7 10.41 17.25 -6.64
CA VAL A 7 10.89 15.92 -6.94
C VAL A 7 11.90 16.05 -8.08
N THR A 8 13.19 15.97 -7.76
CA THR A 8 14.30 16.06 -8.72
C THR A 8 15.04 14.74 -8.80
N GLY A 9 15.52 14.37 -9.98
CA GLY A 9 16.18 13.09 -10.20
C GLY A 9 15.16 11.99 -10.51
N TYR A 10 14.86 11.15 -9.53
CA TYR A 10 13.96 10.01 -9.64
C TYR A 10 12.85 10.08 -8.59
N PHE A 11 11.77 9.33 -8.77
CA PHE A 11 10.64 9.40 -7.85
C PHE A 11 9.93 8.08 -7.60
N LEU A 12 9.41 7.95 -6.39
CA LEU A 12 8.53 6.87 -5.95
C LEU A 12 7.42 7.46 -5.09
N PRO A 13 6.33 6.73 -4.87
CA PRO A 13 5.38 7.11 -3.84
C PRO A 13 6.03 7.03 -2.44
N SER A 14 5.70 8.01 -1.60
CA SER A 14 5.97 7.91 -0.16
C SER A 14 5.17 6.73 0.43
N PRO A 15 5.48 6.26 1.65
CA PRO A 15 4.70 5.18 2.28
C PRO A 15 3.20 5.49 2.38
N ALA A 16 2.84 6.75 2.63
CA ALA A 16 1.46 7.21 2.64
C ALA A 16 0.82 7.15 1.25
N GLY A 17 1.52 7.62 0.21
CA GLY A 17 1.03 7.56 -1.17
C GLY A 17 0.88 6.11 -1.67
N ALA A 18 1.85 5.26 -1.36
CA ALA A 18 1.85 3.86 -1.75
C ALA A 18 0.68 3.11 -1.11
N TYR A 19 0.47 3.31 0.20
CA TYR A 19 -0.66 2.69 0.91
C TYR A 19 -2.01 3.23 0.44
N HIS A 20 -2.11 4.55 0.19
CA HIS A 20 -3.33 5.16 -0.34
C HIS A 20 -3.76 4.48 -1.64
N ALA A 21 -2.81 4.27 -2.57
CA ALA A 21 -3.08 3.71 -3.88
C ALA A 21 -3.64 2.28 -3.88
N VAL A 22 -3.42 1.51 -2.82
CA VAL A 22 -3.88 0.12 -2.67
C VAL A 22 -5.03 -0.06 -1.66
N SER A 23 -5.39 1.01 -0.96
CA SER A 23 -6.39 0.95 0.12
C SER A 23 -7.83 0.74 -0.36
N MET A 24 -8.09 1.01 -1.65
CA MET A 24 -9.40 0.95 -2.29
C MET A 24 -9.37 0.08 -3.56
N ASN A 25 -10.47 -0.60 -3.84
CA ASN A 25 -10.63 -1.43 -5.04
C ASN A 25 -10.89 -0.61 -6.33
N ARG A 26 -11.21 0.68 -6.20
CA ARG A 26 -11.41 1.60 -7.33
C ARG A 26 -10.47 2.79 -7.17
N PRO A 27 -9.24 2.70 -7.69
CA PRO A 27 -8.27 3.77 -7.55
C PRO A 27 -8.70 4.98 -8.38
N GLU A 28 -8.71 6.14 -7.76
CA GLU A 28 -8.83 7.44 -8.41
C GLU A 28 -7.56 7.79 -9.21
N PRO A 29 -7.55 8.83 -10.06
CA PRO A 29 -6.43 9.09 -10.97
C PRO A 29 -5.05 9.18 -10.32
N ALA A 30 -4.96 9.70 -9.08
CA ALA A 30 -3.71 9.77 -8.34
C ALA A 30 -3.22 8.39 -7.89
N ALA A 31 -4.08 7.58 -7.27
CA ALA A 31 -3.80 6.17 -6.98
C ALA A 31 -3.41 5.39 -8.24
N GLN A 32 -4.12 5.56 -9.36
CA GLN A 32 -3.79 4.88 -10.62
C GLN A 32 -2.38 5.23 -11.09
N PHE A 33 -2.02 6.53 -11.06
CA PHE A 33 -0.68 6.96 -11.42
C PHE A 33 0.38 6.39 -10.47
N ILE A 34 0.11 6.31 -9.16
CA ILE A 34 1.01 5.65 -8.20
C ILE A 34 1.20 4.17 -8.55
N LEU A 35 0.12 3.45 -8.88
CA LEU A 35 0.20 2.05 -9.30
C LEU A 35 1.05 1.90 -10.57
N GLN A 36 0.93 2.82 -11.54
CA GLN A 36 1.80 2.82 -12.74
C GLN A 36 3.28 3.01 -12.40
N ILE A 37 3.61 3.89 -11.43
CA ILE A 37 4.99 4.02 -10.93
C ILE A 37 5.47 2.71 -10.32
N LEU A 38 4.65 2.07 -9.47
CA LEU A 38 4.99 0.80 -8.81
C LEU A 38 5.03 -0.40 -9.77
N GLN A 39 4.52 -0.29 -10.99
CA GLN A 39 4.69 -1.32 -12.02
C GLN A 39 6.03 -1.24 -12.76
N CYS A 40 6.77 -0.13 -12.61
CA CYS A 40 8.07 0.04 -13.24
C CYS A 40 9.14 -0.81 -12.51
N ASP A 41 10.08 -1.38 -13.27
CA ASP A 41 11.21 -2.14 -12.69
C ASP A 41 12.19 -1.23 -11.91
N ARG A 42 12.16 0.07 -12.22
CA ARG A 42 13.01 1.10 -11.63
C ARG A 42 12.19 2.37 -11.40
N SER A 43 12.54 3.13 -10.37
CA SER A 43 11.93 4.43 -10.13
C SER A 43 12.11 5.33 -11.37
N PRO A 44 11.04 5.90 -11.94
CA PRO A 44 11.13 6.75 -13.13
C PRO A 44 11.87 8.07 -12.84
N ARG A 45 12.43 8.68 -13.90
CA ARG A 45 13.00 10.03 -13.82
C ARG A 45 11.88 11.05 -13.67
N ALA A 46 12.09 12.05 -12.82
CA ALA A 46 11.16 13.14 -12.56
C ALA A 46 11.15 14.18 -13.71
N GLU A 47 10.89 13.71 -14.92
CA GLU A 47 10.82 14.51 -16.14
C GLU A 47 9.38 14.54 -16.66
N LEU A 48 8.94 15.70 -17.13
CA LEU A 48 7.56 15.90 -17.56
C LEU A 48 7.12 14.87 -18.62
N ASN A 49 7.96 14.57 -19.60
CA ASN A 49 7.63 13.59 -20.64
C ASN A 49 7.47 12.17 -20.07
N THR A 50 8.31 11.77 -19.12
CA THR A 50 8.19 10.48 -18.42
C THR A 50 6.88 10.41 -17.64
N ILE A 51 6.55 11.47 -16.91
CA ILE A 51 5.33 11.55 -16.11
C ILE A 51 4.09 11.52 -17.02
N MET A 52 4.07 12.30 -18.10
CA MET A 52 2.97 12.30 -19.08
C MET A 52 2.78 10.92 -19.72
N SER A 53 3.89 10.24 -20.06
CA SER A 53 3.83 8.88 -20.61
C SER A 53 3.26 7.86 -19.62
N LEU A 54 3.54 8.02 -18.32
CA LEU A 54 3.04 7.14 -17.27
C LEU A 54 1.60 7.45 -16.86
N SER A 55 1.21 8.72 -16.85
CA SER A 55 -0.15 9.16 -16.49
C SER A 55 -1.13 9.00 -17.65
N GLY A 56 -0.66 9.05 -18.90
CA GLY A 56 -1.51 9.11 -20.08
C GLY A 56 -2.26 10.45 -20.23
N LEU A 57 -1.86 11.48 -19.47
CA LEU A 57 -2.51 12.79 -19.44
C LEU A 57 -1.76 13.82 -20.29
N ASP A 58 -2.46 14.89 -20.65
CA ASP A 58 -1.83 16.04 -21.27
C ASP A 58 -0.92 16.80 -20.28
N ARG A 59 -0.24 17.84 -20.77
CA ARG A 59 0.70 18.64 -19.98
C ARG A 59 0.03 19.36 -18.80
N THR A 60 -1.15 19.91 -19.01
CA THR A 60 -1.87 20.74 -18.03
C THR A 60 -2.39 19.86 -16.89
N ASP A 61 -3.01 18.75 -17.25
CA ASP A 61 -3.57 17.79 -16.30
C ASP A 61 -2.44 17.08 -15.53
N THR A 62 -1.37 16.70 -16.21
CA THR A 62 -0.17 16.14 -15.56
C THR A 62 0.43 17.08 -14.52
N THR A 63 0.54 18.38 -14.85
CA THR A 63 1.10 19.37 -13.92
C THR A 63 0.21 19.54 -12.69
N THR A 64 -1.11 19.50 -12.89
CA THR A 64 -2.11 19.60 -11.81
C THR A 64 -2.05 18.37 -10.89
N LEU A 65 -1.99 17.18 -11.48
CA LEU A 65 -1.85 15.91 -10.76
C LEU A 65 -0.58 15.87 -9.90
N ILE A 66 0.58 16.19 -10.47
CA ILE A 66 1.84 16.17 -9.71
C ILE A 66 1.83 17.18 -8.57
N ARG A 67 1.27 18.37 -8.79
CA ARG A 67 1.16 19.38 -7.74
C ARG A 67 0.30 18.91 -6.59
N SER A 68 -0.87 18.31 -6.86
CA SER A 68 -1.74 17.82 -5.80
C SER A 68 -1.08 16.70 -5.00
N MET A 69 -0.40 15.76 -5.68
CA MET A 69 0.33 14.67 -5.03
C MET A 69 1.50 15.17 -4.18
N GLN A 70 2.24 16.20 -4.63
CA GLN A 70 3.30 16.83 -3.84
C GLN A 70 2.75 17.54 -2.61
N GLN A 71 1.63 18.26 -2.75
CA GLN A 71 0.95 18.91 -1.63
C GLN A 71 0.45 17.89 -0.59
N ALA A 72 -0.01 16.71 -1.05
CA ALA A 72 -0.41 15.61 -0.20
C ALA A 72 0.77 14.81 0.40
N GLY A 73 2.01 15.09 -0.01
CA GLY A 73 3.20 14.36 0.44
C GLY A 73 3.25 12.91 -0.07
N TRP A 74 2.59 12.61 -1.19
CA TRP A 74 2.48 11.25 -1.74
C TRP A 74 3.66 10.85 -2.62
N LEU A 75 4.54 11.77 -2.98
CA LEU A 75 5.71 11.52 -3.81
C LEU A 75 6.98 11.87 -3.04
N GLU A 76 8.00 11.06 -3.21
CA GLU A 76 9.34 11.25 -2.67
C GLU A 76 10.37 11.26 -3.81
N GLY A 77 11.34 12.18 -3.71
CA GLY A 77 12.40 12.35 -4.71
C GLY A 77 13.71 11.68 -4.28
N PHE A 78 14.44 11.14 -5.24
CA PHE A 78 15.70 10.43 -5.02
C PHE A 78 16.76 10.86 -6.03
N ASP A 79 18.00 11.05 -5.58
CA ASP A 79 19.13 11.41 -6.45
C ASP A 79 19.55 10.29 -7.40
N ARG A 80 19.22 9.04 -7.05
CA ARG A 80 19.60 7.84 -7.80
C ARG A 80 18.37 6.97 -8.05
N PRO A 81 18.36 6.22 -9.16
CA PRO A 81 17.26 5.31 -9.44
C PRO A 81 17.26 4.17 -8.43
N LEU A 82 16.10 3.91 -7.85
CA LEU A 82 15.83 2.70 -7.08
C LEU A 82 15.31 1.61 -8.01
N THR A 83 15.46 0.35 -7.60
CA THR A 83 14.98 -0.83 -8.32
C THR A 83 13.93 -1.55 -7.50
N VAL A 84 12.96 -2.17 -8.17
CA VAL A 84 12.01 -3.06 -7.50
C VAL A 84 12.76 -4.18 -6.75
N PRO A 85 12.34 -4.54 -5.53
CA PRO A 85 12.87 -5.74 -4.86
C PRO A 85 12.52 -7.00 -5.67
N ASN A 86 13.54 -7.68 -6.18
CA ASN A 86 13.41 -8.83 -7.07
C ASN A 86 13.70 -10.17 -6.39
N GLU A 87 14.01 -10.16 -5.10
CA GLU A 87 14.28 -11.34 -4.30
C GLU A 87 13.00 -12.19 -4.09
N PRO A 88 13.10 -13.53 -3.99
CA PRO A 88 11.97 -14.38 -3.60
C PRO A 88 11.30 -13.88 -2.32
N PHE A 89 9.98 -14.06 -2.19
CA PHE A 89 9.23 -13.55 -1.03
C PHE A 89 9.65 -14.19 0.29
N GLU A 90 10.14 -15.43 0.25
CA GLU A 90 10.69 -16.15 1.38
C GLU A 90 11.93 -15.45 1.96
N ILE A 91 12.63 -14.65 1.15
CA ILE A 91 13.79 -13.85 1.56
C ILE A 91 13.35 -12.41 1.85
N LEU A 92 12.52 -11.82 0.98
CA LEU A 92 12.13 -10.42 1.06
C LEU A 92 11.20 -10.10 2.24
N LEU A 93 10.18 -10.93 2.46
CA LEU A 93 9.12 -10.62 3.43
C LEU A 93 9.59 -10.65 4.89
N PRO A 94 10.45 -11.60 5.33
CA PRO A 94 11.01 -11.57 6.68
C PRO A 94 11.74 -10.26 7.03
N ASP A 95 12.34 -9.59 6.05
CA ASP A 95 13.04 -8.32 6.26
C ASP A 95 12.10 -7.11 6.30
N LEU A 96 11.02 -7.14 5.50
CA LEU A 96 10.11 -5.99 5.36
C LEU A 96 8.99 -5.97 6.40
N LEU A 97 8.39 -7.12 6.68
CA LEU A 97 7.16 -7.22 7.47
C LEU A 97 7.34 -6.76 8.93
N PRO A 98 8.42 -7.12 9.67
CA PRO A 98 8.54 -6.73 11.07
C PRO A 98 8.53 -5.22 11.28
N ALA A 99 9.04 -4.46 10.31
CA ALA A 99 9.09 -3.00 10.39
C ALA A 99 7.71 -2.33 10.31
N LEU A 100 6.68 -3.05 9.84
CA LEU A 100 5.31 -2.53 9.73
C LEU A 100 4.55 -2.59 11.06
N SER A 101 5.07 -3.27 12.06
CA SER A 101 4.49 -3.35 13.41
C SER A 101 5.42 -2.73 14.45
N THR A 102 4.84 -2.27 15.56
CA THR A 102 5.62 -1.90 16.75
C THR A 102 6.14 -3.11 17.51
N THR A 103 5.55 -4.30 17.31
CA THR A 103 5.96 -5.56 17.98
C THR A 103 6.71 -6.51 17.05
N GLY A 104 6.86 -6.16 15.76
CA GLY A 104 7.43 -7.04 14.75
C GLY A 104 6.49 -8.13 14.24
N LYS A 105 5.25 -8.17 14.74
CA LYS A 105 4.28 -9.21 14.41
C LYS A 105 3.36 -8.80 13.27
N VAL A 106 3.46 -9.51 12.15
CA VAL A 106 2.71 -9.22 10.93
C VAL A 106 2.43 -10.52 10.17
N VAL A 107 1.23 -10.64 9.61
CA VAL A 107 0.87 -11.69 8.64
C VAL A 107 0.48 -11.04 7.33
N LEU A 108 0.96 -11.57 6.22
CA LEU A 108 0.45 -11.27 4.88
C LEU A 108 -0.43 -12.44 4.44
N ALA A 109 -1.70 -12.16 4.16
CA ALA A 109 -2.65 -13.15 3.68
C ALA A 109 -3.03 -12.89 2.21
N ASP A 110 -3.32 -13.98 1.48
CA ASP A 110 -3.81 -13.94 0.11
C ASP A 110 -5.35 -13.71 0.07
N PRO A 111 -5.95 -13.56 -1.13
CA PRO A 111 -7.39 -13.33 -1.25
C PRO A 111 -8.28 -14.47 -0.74
N GLN A 112 -7.75 -15.69 -0.65
CA GLN A 112 -8.48 -16.88 -0.20
C GLN A 112 -8.37 -17.08 1.32
N GLY A 113 -7.56 -16.25 1.99
CA GLY A 113 -7.31 -16.34 3.42
C GLY A 113 -6.21 -17.32 3.79
N PHE A 114 -5.30 -17.64 2.86
CA PHE A 114 -4.10 -18.41 3.17
C PHE A 114 -2.96 -17.50 3.63
N CYS A 115 -2.17 -17.98 4.59
CA CYS A 115 -0.98 -17.27 5.05
C CYS A 115 0.12 -17.32 3.97
N VAL A 116 0.48 -16.16 3.41
CA VAL A 116 1.61 -16.02 2.47
C VAL A 116 2.92 -15.88 3.21
N ALA A 117 2.93 -15.09 4.29
CA ALA A 117 4.09 -14.91 5.15
C ALA A 117 3.65 -14.47 6.55
N ASN A 118 4.45 -14.84 7.54
CA ASN A 118 4.21 -14.53 8.94
C ASN A 118 5.53 -14.19 9.63
N THR A 119 5.54 -13.10 10.39
CA THR A 119 6.61 -12.77 11.32
C THR A 119 6.03 -12.66 12.73
N GLY A 120 6.59 -13.40 13.69
CA GLY A 120 6.33 -13.22 15.12
C GLY A 120 5.06 -13.84 15.71
N TYR A 121 4.11 -14.34 14.91
CA TYR A 121 3.03 -15.20 15.42
C TYR A 121 3.42 -16.69 15.37
N PRO A 122 2.85 -17.53 16.25
CA PRO A 122 2.82 -18.98 16.02
C PRO A 122 2.10 -19.29 14.69
N GLU A 123 2.60 -20.28 13.95
CA GLU A 123 2.10 -20.62 12.61
C GLU A 123 0.58 -20.89 12.58
N ALA A 124 0.08 -21.69 13.53
CA ALA A 124 -1.35 -21.96 13.65
C ALA A 124 -2.20 -20.68 13.84
N VAL A 125 -1.69 -19.70 14.59
CA VAL A 125 -2.37 -18.42 14.81
C VAL A 125 -2.35 -17.57 13.55
N ALA A 126 -1.25 -17.59 12.79
CA ALA A 126 -1.13 -16.86 11.53
C ALA A 126 -2.13 -17.38 10.48
N GLU A 127 -2.30 -18.70 10.39
CA GLU A 127 -3.29 -19.33 9.50
C GLU A 127 -4.73 -18.94 9.90
N GLU A 128 -5.06 -18.95 11.19
CA GLU A 128 -6.37 -18.52 11.66
C GLU A 128 -6.63 -17.03 11.38
N LEU A 129 -5.63 -16.17 11.56
CA LEU A 129 -5.71 -14.75 11.23
C LEU A 129 -5.89 -14.52 9.72
N ALA A 130 -5.20 -15.29 8.88
CA ALA A 130 -5.35 -15.24 7.43
C ALA A 130 -6.77 -15.63 7.01
N ALA A 131 -7.31 -16.73 7.55
CA ALA A 131 -8.67 -17.17 7.26
C ALA A 131 -9.73 -16.15 7.74
N LEU A 132 -9.53 -15.55 8.91
CA LEU A 132 -10.38 -14.49 9.43
C LEU A 132 -10.38 -13.27 8.50
N SER A 133 -9.24 -12.91 7.91
CA SER A 133 -9.12 -11.76 7.01
C SER A 133 -10.05 -11.87 5.80
N ALA A 134 -10.16 -13.05 5.17
CA ALA A 134 -11.07 -13.30 4.05
C ALA A 134 -12.54 -13.13 4.47
N SER A 135 -12.89 -13.53 5.68
CA SER A 135 -14.23 -13.36 6.25
C SER A 135 -14.55 -11.88 6.51
N LEU A 136 -13.62 -11.13 7.08
CA LEU A 136 -13.76 -9.68 7.30
C LEU A 136 -13.91 -8.92 6.00
N CYS A 137 -13.12 -9.27 4.99
CA CYS A 137 -13.28 -8.67 3.68
C CYS A 137 -14.65 -8.97 3.06
N SER A 138 -15.16 -10.20 3.19
CA SER A 138 -16.52 -10.54 2.75
C SER A 138 -17.61 -9.78 3.51
N ILE A 139 -17.37 -9.43 4.78
CA ILE A 139 -18.26 -8.56 5.56
C ILE A 139 -18.18 -7.13 5.04
N HIS A 140 -16.97 -6.62 4.79
CA HIS A 140 -16.75 -5.28 4.24
C HIS A 140 -17.48 -5.09 2.91
N ASP A 141 -17.28 -6.01 1.96
CA ASP A 141 -17.85 -5.94 0.62
C ASP A 141 -19.39 -5.89 0.66
N ARG A 142 -20.00 -6.67 1.58
CA ARG A 142 -21.46 -6.68 1.79
C ARG A 142 -22.00 -5.38 2.40
N ASN A 143 -21.16 -4.60 3.07
CA ASN A 143 -21.57 -3.40 3.80
C ASN A 143 -20.93 -2.12 3.25
N ILE A 144 -20.34 -2.16 2.05
CA ILE A 144 -19.56 -1.03 1.52
C ILE A 144 -20.40 0.24 1.37
N ALA A 145 -21.67 0.13 0.96
CA ALA A 145 -22.57 1.28 0.83
C ALA A 145 -22.84 1.96 2.19
N LEU A 146 -23.00 1.17 3.27
CA LEU A 146 -23.14 1.73 4.62
C LEU A 146 -21.85 2.44 5.05
N LEU A 147 -20.71 1.77 4.89
CA LEU A 147 -19.44 2.27 5.39
C LEU A 147 -18.96 3.50 4.62
N GLN A 148 -19.05 3.49 3.29
CA GLN A 148 -18.52 4.56 2.43
C GLN A 148 -19.56 5.65 2.19
N ASP A 149 -20.81 5.32 1.84
CA ASP A 149 -21.77 6.32 1.41
C ASP A 149 -22.50 6.96 2.61
N ALA A 150 -22.92 6.16 3.58
CA ALA A 150 -23.68 6.66 4.72
C ALA A 150 -22.79 7.19 5.86
N LEU A 151 -21.67 6.52 6.14
CA LEU A 151 -20.75 6.91 7.23
C LEU A 151 -19.53 7.69 6.75
N GLY A 152 -19.26 7.78 5.44
CA GLY A 152 -18.11 8.50 4.90
C GLY A 152 -16.76 7.91 5.29
N LEU A 153 -16.71 6.62 5.66
CA LEU A 153 -15.47 5.96 6.08
C LEU A 153 -14.62 5.61 4.86
N GLY A 154 -13.57 6.39 4.63
CA GLY A 154 -12.59 6.19 3.56
C GLY A 154 -11.58 5.07 3.82
N THR A 155 -11.97 3.98 4.50
CA THR A 155 -11.07 2.86 4.81
C THR A 155 -11.77 1.52 4.63
N SER A 156 -11.02 0.55 4.14
CA SER A 156 -11.43 -0.87 4.11
C SER A 156 -10.83 -1.69 5.25
N ALA A 157 -10.04 -1.04 6.13
CA ALA A 157 -9.37 -1.69 7.24
C ALA A 157 -10.30 -1.97 8.42
N TRP A 158 -10.08 -3.11 9.08
CA TRP A 158 -10.76 -3.53 10.30
C TRP A 158 -9.76 -3.67 11.44
N GLY A 159 -10.23 -3.57 12.68
CA GLY A 159 -9.35 -3.74 13.83
C GLY A 159 -10.06 -4.16 15.11
N VAL A 160 -9.37 -4.95 15.91
CA VAL A 160 -9.69 -5.23 17.30
C VAL A 160 -9.01 -4.16 18.14
N VAL A 161 -9.80 -3.45 18.95
CA VAL A 161 -9.31 -2.37 19.81
C VAL A 161 -9.53 -2.72 21.28
N ASN A 162 -8.64 -2.26 22.15
CA ASN A 162 -8.84 -2.37 23.59
C ASN A 162 -9.85 -1.31 24.09
N ALA A 163 -10.19 -1.35 25.38
CA ALA A 163 -11.13 -0.39 25.99
C ALA A 163 -10.67 1.08 25.92
N SER A 164 -9.38 1.33 25.68
CA SER A 164 -8.81 2.66 25.48
C SER A 164 -8.80 3.10 24.01
N GLY A 165 -9.30 2.27 23.09
CA GLY A 165 -9.31 2.53 21.65
C GLY A 165 -8.00 2.22 20.93
N ASN A 166 -7.01 1.64 21.62
CA ASN A 166 -5.74 1.28 20.99
C ASN A 166 -5.89 -0.02 20.18
N SER A 167 -5.34 -0.03 18.96
CA SER A 167 -5.26 -1.22 18.11
C SER A 167 -4.52 -2.34 18.83
N GLN A 168 -5.14 -3.52 18.88
CA GLN A 168 -4.49 -4.77 19.28
C GLN A 168 -4.07 -5.58 18.06
N VAL A 169 -4.96 -5.72 17.07
CA VAL A 169 -4.69 -6.34 15.77
C VAL A 169 -5.57 -5.65 14.75
N GLY A 170 -5.02 -5.28 13.60
CA GLY A 170 -5.82 -4.82 12.48
C GLY A 170 -5.56 -5.59 11.20
N PHE A 171 -6.44 -5.36 10.23
CA PHE A 171 -6.53 -6.00 8.94
C PHE A 171 -6.61 -4.89 7.90
N TRP A 172 -5.56 -4.69 7.13
CA TRP A 172 -5.45 -3.63 6.12
C TRP A 172 -5.46 -4.27 4.73
N PRO A 173 -6.59 -4.22 4.01
CA PRO A 173 -6.65 -4.72 2.64
C PRO A 173 -5.70 -3.96 1.71
N VAL A 174 -5.08 -4.71 0.82
CA VAL A 174 -4.15 -4.22 -0.22
C VAL A 174 -4.68 -4.72 -1.56
N HIS A 175 -5.32 -3.82 -2.31
CA HIS A 175 -5.91 -4.08 -3.61
C HIS A 175 -4.88 -3.89 -4.72
N ILE A 176 -4.67 -4.93 -5.52
CA ILE A 176 -3.68 -4.97 -6.61
C ILE A 176 -4.32 -5.68 -7.80
N GLY A 177 -4.79 -4.90 -8.78
CA GLY A 177 -5.56 -5.43 -9.89
C GLY A 177 -6.81 -6.15 -9.38
N ILE A 178 -6.99 -7.41 -9.77
CA ILE A 178 -8.08 -8.27 -9.29
C ILE A 178 -7.79 -8.92 -7.93
N ASN A 179 -6.54 -8.86 -7.46
CA ASN A 179 -6.11 -9.50 -6.23
C ASN A 179 -6.31 -8.56 -5.04
N ARG A 180 -6.73 -9.14 -3.91
CA ARG A 180 -6.79 -8.45 -2.62
C ARG A 180 -6.00 -9.23 -1.58
N PHE A 181 -4.83 -8.73 -1.25
CA PHE A 181 -4.06 -9.20 -0.10
C PHE A 181 -4.56 -8.52 1.17
N VAL A 182 -4.21 -9.06 2.34
CA VAL A 182 -4.45 -8.39 3.61
C VAL A 182 -3.17 -8.37 4.44
N LEU A 183 -2.77 -7.17 4.86
CA LEU A 183 -1.75 -7.00 5.90
C LEU A 183 -2.44 -7.08 7.26
N ILE A 184 -2.09 -8.07 8.06
CA ILE A 184 -2.58 -8.25 9.42
C ILE A 184 -1.44 -7.80 10.34
N ILE A 185 -1.63 -6.69 11.04
CA ILE A 185 -0.57 -6.07 11.84
C ILE A 185 -1.00 -6.05 13.32
N ASP A 186 -0.15 -6.62 14.16
CA ASP A 186 -0.27 -6.54 15.61
C ASP A 186 0.02 -5.13 16.11
N ALA A 187 -0.70 -4.73 17.14
CA ALA A 187 -0.62 -3.43 17.81
C ALA A 187 -0.78 -2.25 16.84
N MET A 188 0.05 -1.21 17.02
CA MET A 188 0.01 0.00 16.20
C MET A 188 0.71 -0.23 14.84
N PRO A 189 0.02 -0.02 13.71
CA PRO A 189 0.63 -0.13 12.38
C PRO A 189 1.64 1.00 12.13
N ARG A 190 2.75 0.66 11.48
CA ARG A 190 3.81 1.59 11.03
C ARG A 190 3.80 1.70 9.51
N LEU A 191 2.62 1.88 8.92
CA LEU A 191 2.47 2.01 7.45
C LEU A 191 3.21 3.22 6.86
N HIS A 192 3.65 4.17 7.70
CA HIS A 192 4.54 5.28 7.32
C HIS A 192 6.02 4.86 7.13
N HIS A 193 6.39 3.61 7.44
CA HIS A 193 7.78 3.14 7.32
C HIS A 193 8.16 2.92 5.85
N PRO A 194 9.42 3.17 5.42
CA PRO A 194 9.87 2.93 4.04
C PRO A 194 9.68 1.49 3.54
N SER A 195 9.66 0.51 4.45
CA SER A 195 9.36 -0.90 4.13
C SER A 195 7.98 -1.08 3.50
N THR A 196 7.01 -0.21 3.81
CA THR A 196 5.68 -0.22 3.18
C THR A 196 5.79 0.00 1.68
N THR A 197 6.50 1.05 1.24
CA THR A 197 6.70 1.33 -0.19
C THR A 197 7.40 0.17 -0.87
N ARG A 198 8.44 -0.40 -0.25
CA ARG A 198 9.17 -1.56 -0.83
C ARG A 198 8.29 -2.80 -0.97
N LEU A 199 7.48 -3.11 0.04
CA LEU A 199 6.56 -4.24 0.02
C LEU A 199 5.50 -4.07 -1.06
N LEU A 200 4.84 -2.90 -1.09
CA LEU A 200 3.80 -2.61 -2.06
C LEU A 200 4.37 -2.55 -3.49
N TRP A 201 5.59 -2.06 -3.68
CA TRP A 201 6.27 -2.13 -4.98
C TRP A 201 6.45 -3.57 -5.44
N ALA A 202 6.99 -4.44 -4.58
CA ALA A 202 7.19 -5.85 -4.92
C ALA A 202 5.86 -6.58 -5.23
N LEU A 203 4.80 -6.31 -4.46
CA LEU A 203 3.48 -6.90 -4.69
C LEU A 203 2.83 -6.36 -5.98
N VAL A 204 2.80 -5.04 -6.19
CA VAL A 204 2.18 -4.43 -7.38
C VAL A 204 2.91 -4.85 -8.65
N HIS A 205 4.24 -4.90 -8.60
CA HIS A 205 5.05 -5.34 -9.75
C HIS A 205 4.76 -6.79 -10.16
N ARG A 206 4.53 -7.69 -9.19
CA ARG A 206 4.29 -9.13 -9.44
C ARG A 206 2.84 -9.45 -9.76
N TYR A 207 1.88 -8.81 -9.09
CA TYR A 207 0.46 -9.17 -9.16
C TYR A 207 -0.43 -8.11 -9.82
N GLY A 208 0.10 -6.93 -10.13
CA GLY A 208 -0.65 -5.84 -10.76
C GLY A 208 -0.67 -5.87 -12.28
N ARG A 209 0.10 -6.77 -12.91
CA ARG A 209 0.11 -6.99 -14.37
C ARG A 209 -0.90 -8.10 -14.72
N THR A 210 -2.19 -7.78 -14.67
CA THR A 210 -3.28 -8.65 -15.14
C THR A 210 -4.39 -7.82 -15.74
#